data_AF-A0A3S2UZ65-F1
#
_entry.id   AF-A0A3S2UZ65-F1
#
_cell.length_a   1.000
_cell.length_b   1.000
_cell.length_c   1.000
_cell.angle_alpha   90.00
_cell.angle_beta   90.00
_cell.angle_gamma   90.00
#
_symmetry.space_group_name_H-M   'P 1'
#
loop_
_entity.id
_entity.type
_entity.pdbx_description
1 polymer ?
#
loop_
_entity_poly.entity_id
_entity_poly.type
_entity_poly.pdbx_seq_one_letter_code
_entity_poly.pdbx_strand_id
1 'polypeptide(L)'
;MPGLPARFAGLILAFAPLFVHRSWCHARVLLLGAILAPGRRTVASLLRIMGRAHERRFVNFHRVLNRAAWSPRAGARLLLGHLITAFAPRGPVVLGLDDTIERRWGKRISARGIYRDPVRSSDSHFVKTSGLRWLSLMLLAPVPWAHRVWALPFLTALVPSERACRERGCRHKPLLAVGRQLVLQARRWLPGRDL
;
A
#
# COMPACT_ATOMS: atom_id res chain seq x y z
N MET A 1 4.37 -25.31 -9.19
CA MET A 1 4.58 -24.43 -8.01
C MET A 1 4.33 -25.30 -6.80
N PRO A 2 5.18 -25.28 -5.75
CA PRO A 2 4.84 -25.98 -4.51
C PRO A 2 3.45 -25.51 -4.05
N GLY A 3 2.62 -26.46 -3.60
CA GLY A 3 1.25 -26.18 -3.20
C GLY A 3 1.23 -25.16 -2.06
N LEU A 4 0.58 -24.02 -2.27
CA LEU A 4 0.27 -23.10 -1.19
C LEU A 4 -0.69 -23.80 -0.23
N PRO A 5 -0.47 -23.78 1.10
CA PRO A 5 -1.45 -24.30 2.04
C PRO A 5 -2.81 -23.65 1.81
N ALA A 6 -3.89 -24.43 1.90
CA ALA A 6 -5.23 -24.03 1.46
C ALA A 6 -5.69 -22.70 2.08
N ARG A 7 -5.33 -22.44 3.34
CA ARG A 7 -5.64 -21.18 4.04
C ARG A 7 -5.00 -19.96 3.36
N PHE A 8 -3.73 -20.06 2.95
CA PHE A 8 -3.05 -18.98 2.20
C PHE A 8 -3.62 -18.84 0.79
N ALA A 9 -3.94 -19.96 0.13
CA ALA A 9 -4.56 -19.93 -1.19
C ALA A 9 -5.91 -19.20 -1.17
N GLY A 10 -6.76 -19.47 -0.16
CA GLY A 10 -8.06 -18.80 0.00
C GLY A 10 -7.94 -17.28 0.17
N LEU A 11 -7.01 -16.82 1.02
CA LEU A 11 -6.75 -15.39 1.20
C LEU A 11 -6.28 -14.71 -0.09
N ILE A 12 -5.40 -15.35 -0.84
CA ILE A 12 -4.92 -14.81 -2.12
C ILE A 12 -6.06 -14.79 -3.14
N LEU A 13 -6.84 -15.86 -3.25
CA LEU A 13 -7.94 -15.99 -4.21
C LEU A 13 -9.03 -14.92 -4.02
N ALA A 14 -9.23 -14.40 -2.80
CA ALA A 14 -10.15 -13.30 -2.56
C ALA A 14 -9.82 -12.03 -3.38
N PHE A 15 -8.57 -11.86 -3.82
CA PHE A 15 -8.14 -10.75 -4.68
C PHE A 15 -8.25 -11.04 -6.18
N ALA A 16 -8.55 -12.28 -6.58
CA ALA A 16 -8.67 -12.67 -7.99
C ALA A 16 -9.68 -11.82 -8.78
N PRO A 17 -10.86 -11.45 -8.24
CA PRO A 17 -11.84 -10.63 -8.97
C PRO A 17 -11.35 -9.22 -9.35
N LEU A 18 -10.24 -8.74 -8.80
CA LEU A 18 -9.65 -7.46 -9.17
C LEU A 18 -8.97 -7.48 -10.55
N PHE A 19 -8.70 -8.68 -11.08
CA PHE A 19 -7.83 -8.88 -12.23
C PHE A 19 -8.56 -9.66 -13.33
N VAL A 20 -8.22 -9.37 -14.58
CA VAL A 20 -8.54 -10.28 -15.70
C VAL A 20 -7.64 -11.52 -15.62
N HIS A 21 -8.11 -12.66 -16.14
CA HIS A 21 -7.43 -13.96 -16.01
C HIS A 21 -5.89 -13.90 -16.25
N ARG A 22 -5.46 -13.24 -17.33
CA ARG A 22 -4.03 -13.12 -17.66
C ARG A 22 -3.25 -12.23 -16.68
N SER A 23 -3.82 -11.12 -16.19
CA SER A 23 -3.13 -10.28 -15.21
C SER A 23 -3.10 -10.93 -13.84
N TRP A 24 -4.14 -11.72 -13.49
CA TRP A 24 -4.19 -12.49 -12.25
C TRP A 24 -3.01 -13.45 -12.09
N CYS A 25 -2.70 -14.23 -13.13
CA CYS A 25 -1.57 -15.16 -13.10
C CYS A 25 -0.25 -14.46 -12.75
N HIS A 26 0.02 -13.30 -13.36
CA HIS A 26 1.22 -12.51 -13.09
C HIS A 26 1.17 -11.84 -11.71
N ALA A 27 0.02 -11.28 -11.32
CA ALA A 27 -0.18 -10.63 -10.03
C ALA A 27 0.05 -11.59 -8.86
N ARG A 28 -0.45 -12.83 -8.96
CA ARG A 28 -0.21 -13.88 -7.96
C ARG A 28 1.27 -14.17 -7.77
N VAL A 29 2.04 -14.27 -8.85
CA VAL A 29 3.49 -14.48 -8.79
C VAL A 29 4.19 -13.28 -8.15
N LEU A 30 3.79 -12.05 -8.49
CA LEU A 30 4.34 -10.84 -7.87
C LEU A 30 4.02 -10.77 -6.38
N LEU A 31 2.80 -11.09 -5.97
CA LEU A 31 2.40 -11.09 -4.57
C LEU A 31 3.24 -12.08 -3.75
N LEU A 32 3.32 -13.33 -4.20
CA LEU A 32 4.10 -14.36 -3.53
C LEU A 32 5.59 -13.99 -3.51
N GLY A 33 6.12 -13.52 -4.63
CA GLY A 33 7.49 -13.05 -4.70
C GLY A 33 7.75 -11.91 -3.71
N ALA A 34 6.82 -10.97 -3.55
CA ALA A 34 6.97 -9.85 -2.61
C ALA A 34 6.96 -10.27 -1.14
N ILE A 35 6.20 -11.32 -0.80
CA ILE A 35 6.17 -11.93 0.53
C ILE A 35 7.49 -12.66 0.81
N LEU A 36 8.00 -13.41 -0.17
CA LEU A 36 9.18 -14.26 -0.01
C LEU A 36 10.51 -13.53 -0.20
N ALA A 37 10.56 -12.44 -0.96
CA ALA A 37 11.80 -11.77 -1.32
C ALA A 37 12.45 -11.09 -0.09
N PRO A 38 13.71 -11.44 0.25
CA PRO A 38 14.47 -10.71 1.26
C PRO A 38 14.94 -9.36 0.69
N GLY A 39 14.76 -8.29 1.46
CA GLY A 39 15.24 -6.95 1.10
C GLY A 39 14.46 -6.27 -0.03
N ARG A 40 15.14 -5.94 -1.14
CA ARG A 40 14.55 -5.09 -2.21
C ARG A 40 13.55 -5.86 -3.06
N ARG A 41 12.28 -5.46 -2.99
CA ARG A 41 11.14 -6.03 -3.72
C ARG A 41 11.01 -5.49 -5.17
N THR A 42 12.08 -5.54 -5.96
CA THR A 42 12.02 -5.18 -7.39
C THR A 42 11.37 -6.31 -8.19
N VAL A 43 10.69 -6.02 -9.31
CA VAL A 43 10.08 -7.06 -10.17
C VAL A 43 11.08 -8.17 -10.52
N ALA A 44 12.33 -7.82 -10.82
CA ALA A 44 13.39 -8.79 -11.09
C ALA A 44 13.72 -9.66 -9.86
N SER A 45 13.82 -9.07 -8.66
CA SER A 45 14.00 -9.81 -7.41
C SER A 45 12.85 -10.78 -7.15
N LEU A 46 11.61 -10.33 -7.39
CA LEU A 46 10.41 -11.15 -7.21
C LEU A 46 10.40 -12.32 -8.20
N LEU A 47 10.76 -12.10 -9.46
CA LEU A 47 10.88 -13.17 -10.44
C LEU A 47 11.99 -14.14 -10.10
N ARG A 48 13.15 -13.66 -9.61
CA ARG A 48 14.26 -14.50 -9.21
C ARG A 48 13.88 -15.46 -8.08
N ILE A 49 13.29 -14.95 -6.99
CA ILE A 49 12.89 -15.80 -5.85
C ILE A 49 11.80 -16.80 -6.23
N MET A 50 10.94 -16.43 -7.19
CA MET A 50 9.89 -17.31 -7.71
C MET A 50 10.39 -18.31 -8.78
N GLY A 51 11.70 -18.45 -8.97
CA GLY A 51 12.30 -19.38 -9.95
C GLY A 51 12.09 -18.99 -11.41
N ARG A 52 11.85 -17.70 -11.69
CA ARG A 52 11.52 -17.14 -13.01
C ARG A 52 12.56 -16.13 -13.50
N ALA A 53 13.82 -16.27 -13.08
CA ALA A 53 14.90 -15.36 -13.46
C ALA A 53 15.10 -15.26 -15.00
N HIS A 54 14.82 -16.34 -15.74
CA HIS A 54 15.01 -16.44 -17.20
C HIS A 54 13.71 -16.28 -18.00
N GLU A 55 12.65 -15.76 -17.40
CA GLU A 55 11.36 -15.56 -18.07
C GLU A 55 11.47 -14.55 -19.22
N ARG A 56 11.41 -15.04 -20.46
CA ARG A 56 11.56 -14.22 -21.68
C ARG A 56 10.51 -13.12 -21.76
N ARG A 57 9.31 -13.36 -21.22
CA ARG A 57 8.20 -12.38 -21.24
C ARG A 57 8.10 -11.57 -19.94
N PHE A 58 9.23 -11.26 -19.30
CA PHE A 58 9.26 -10.53 -18.01
C PHE A 58 8.51 -9.17 -18.04
N VAL A 59 8.39 -8.53 -19.21
CA VAL A 59 7.62 -7.29 -19.40
C VAL A 59 6.17 -7.41 -18.95
N ASN A 60 5.56 -8.60 -19.03
CA ASN A 60 4.17 -8.82 -18.61
C ASN A 60 3.97 -8.61 -17.10
N PHE A 61 5.01 -8.81 -16.29
CA PHE A 61 4.96 -8.53 -14.87
C PHE A 61 4.99 -7.03 -14.58
N HIS A 62 5.76 -6.25 -15.33
CA HIS A 62 5.70 -4.78 -15.26
C HIS A 62 4.35 -4.24 -15.71
N ARG A 63 3.71 -4.89 -16.70
CA ARG A 63 2.37 -4.51 -17.17
C ARG A 63 1.31 -4.60 -16.07
N VAL A 64 1.45 -5.49 -15.08
CA VAL A 64 0.55 -5.52 -13.91
C VAL A 64 0.53 -4.19 -13.17
N LEU A 65 1.69 -3.54 -13.03
CA LEU A 65 1.82 -2.31 -12.23
C LEU A 65 1.54 -1.03 -13.02
N ASN A 66 1.62 -1.05 -14.36
CA ASN A 66 1.54 0.16 -15.18
C ASN A 66 0.47 0.17 -16.27
N ARG A 67 -0.14 -0.97 -16.62
CA ARG A 67 -1.07 -1.08 -17.76
C ARG A 67 -2.30 -1.95 -17.50
N ALA A 68 -2.20 -2.98 -16.66
CA ALA A 68 -3.31 -3.88 -16.40
C ALA A 68 -4.46 -3.13 -15.72
N ALA A 69 -5.69 -3.40 -16.16
CA ALA A 69 -6.88 -2.87 -15.51
C ALA A 69 -7.12 -3.61 -14.19
N TRP A 70 -6.80 -2.95 -13.08
CA TRP A 70 -7.20 -3.34 -11.73
C TRP A 70 -7.21 -2.10 -10.82
N SER A 71 -7.89 -2.18 -9.69
CA SER A 71 -8.06 -1.04 -8.78
C SER A 71 -7.35 -1.28 -7.45
N PRO A 72 -6.25 -0.57 -7.17
CA PRO A 72 -5.57 -0.63 -5.86
C PRO A 72 -6.51 -0.26 -4.71
N ARG A 73 -7.43 0.68 -4.95
CA ARG A 73 -8.45 1.09 -3.98
C ARG A 73 -9.46 -0.03 -3.69
N ALA A 74 -9.86 -0.81 -4.69
CA ALA A 74 -10.71 -1.98 -4.47
C ALA A 74 -9.94 -3.09 -3.72
N GLY A 75 -8.65 -3.27 -4.02
CA GLY A 75 -7.77 -4.15 -3.25
C GLY A 75 -7.64 -3.74 -1.79
N ALA A 76 -7.49 -2.44 -1.52
CA ALA A 76 -7.48 -1.90 -0.16
C ALA A 76 -8.78 -2.21 0.61
N ARG A 77 -9.95 -2.13 -0.06
CA ARG A 77 -11.24 -2.50 0.53
C ARG A 77 -11.30 -3.99 0.89
N LEU A 78 -10.85 -4.87 -0.01
CA LEU A 78 -10.81 -6.32 0.26
C LEU A 78 -9.87 -6.65 1.41
N LEU A 79 -8.68 -6.04 1.41
CA LEU A 79 -7.70 -6.17 2.49
C LEU A 79 -8.28 -5.72 3.83
N LEU A 80 -8.93 -4.55 3.87
CA LEU A 80 -9.59 -4.06 5.09
C LEU A 80 -10.64 -5.05 5.61
N GLY A 81 -11.46 -5.63 4.72
CA GLY A 81 -12.43 -6.66 5.08
C GLY A 81 -11.76 -7.84 5.78
N HIS A 82 -10.70 -8.39 5.19
CA HIS A 82 -9.94 -9.50 5.79
C HIS A 82 -9.31 -9.13 7.14
N LEU A 83 -8.74 -7.93 7.26
CA LEU A 83 -8.14 -7.46 8.51
C LEU A 83 -9.18 -7.33 9.63
N ILE A 84 -10.36 -6.79 9.33
CA ILE A 84 -11.44 -6.65 10.31
C ILE A 84 -11.98 -8.01 10.73
N THR A 85 -12.25 -8.90 9.78
CA THR A 85 -12.71 -10.26 10.11
C THR A 85 -11.71 -10.99 11.00
N ALA A 86 -10.41 -10.81 10.79
CA ALA A 86 -9.37 -11.48 11.55
C ALA A 86 -9.11 -10.86 12.93
N PHE A 87 -9.09 -9.52 13.03
CA PHE A 87 -8.54 -8.84 14.22
C PHE A 87 -9.52 -7.90 14.93
N ALA A 88 -10.62 -7.50 14.29
CA ALA A 88 -11.63 -6.62 14.88
C ALA A 88 -13.06 -7.07 14.49
N PRO A 89 -13.44 -8.35 14.70
CA PRO A 89 -14.73 -8.85 14.22
C PRO A 89 -15.92 -8.16 14.92
N ARG A 90 -15.73 -7.68 16.15
CA ARG A 90 -16.74 -6.97 16.97
C ARG A 90 -16.17 -5.67 17.50
N GLY A 91 -17.05 -4.78 17.96
CA GLY A 91 -16.68 -3.50 18.55
C GLY A 91 -16.24 -2.44 17.53
N PRO A 92 -15.75 -1.28 18.03
CA PRO A 92 -15.33 -0.16 17.20
C PRO A 92 -14.10 -0.51 16.37
N VAL A 93 -14.01 0.09 15.19
CA VAL A 93 -12.87 -0.04 14.27
C VAL A 93 -11.96 1.16 14.48
N VAL A 94 -10.87 0.99 15.22
CA VAL A 94 -9.93 2.07 15.46
C VAL A 94 -8.97 2.21 14.27
N LEU A 95 -8.89 3.40 13.70
CA LEU A 95 -8.02 3.70 12.56
C LEU A 95 -6.90 4.67 12.92
N GLY A 96 -5.68 4.36 12.50
CA GLY A 96 -4.51 5.22 12.61
C GLY A 96 -4.16 5.88 11.27
N LEU A 97 -3.68 7.12 11.32
CA LEU A 97 -3.10 7.83 10.19
C LEU A 97 -1.63 8.15 10.49
N ASP A 98 -0.75 7.81 9.57
CA ASP A 98 0.67 8.14 9.65
C ASP A 98 1.21 8.48 8.26
N ASP A 99 2.06 9.50 8.18
CA ASP A 99 2.72 9.88 6.93
C ASP A 99 4.18 9.43 6.91
N THR A 100 4.59 8.92 5.76
CA THR A 100 5.95 8.43 5.54
C THR A 100 6.54 9.04 4.28
N ILE A 101 7.84 9.34 4.32
CA ILE A 101 8.56 9.91 3.19
C ILE A 101 9.35 8.81 2.50
N GLU A 102 8.89 8.44 1.31
CA GLU A 102 9.62 7.55 0.43
C GLU A 102 10.73 8.34 -0.29
N ARG A 103 11.99 8.07 0.09
CA ARG A 103 13.19 8.69 -0.49
C ARG A 103 13.51 8.08 -1.85
N ARG A 104 12.79 8.52 -2.88
CA ARG A 104 13.00 8.14 -4.29
C ARG A 104 13.11 9.36 -5.18
N TRP A 105 13.95 9.23 -6.21
CA TRP A 105 14.19 10.24 -7.23
C TRP A 105 14.26 9.61 -8.62
N GLY A 106 13.97 10.41 -9.64
CA GLY A 106 14.06 10.01 -11.04
C GLY A 106 13.22 10.93 -11.94
N LYS A 107 13.55 10.95 -13.25
CA LYS A 107 12.89 11.83 -14.24
C LYS A 107 11.37 11.62 -14.33
N ARG A 108 10.87 10.43 -13.95
CA ARG A 108 9.43 10.09 -13.96
C ARG A 108 8.73 10.35 -12.62
N ILE A 109 9.43 10.80 -11.58
CA ILE A 109 8.87 11.08 -10.26
C ILE A 109 8.58 12.58 -10.16
N SER A 110 7.39 12.98 -10.63
CA SER A 110 6.98 14.39 -10.73
C SER A 110 6.40 14.97 -9.44
N ALA A 111 5.87 14.14 -8.54
CA ALA A 111 5.26 14.59 -7.29
C ALA A 111 6.26 14.77 -6.14
N ARG A 112 7.56 14.81 -6.45
CA ARG A 112 8.64 14.91 -5.47
C ARG A 112 8.57 16.26 -4.75
N GLY A 113 8.65 16.23 -3.43
CA GLY A 113 8.69 17.42 -2.58
C GLY A 113 9.94 17.47 -1.71
N ILE A 114 10.03 18.55 -0.94
CA ILE A 114 10.93 18.69 0.19
C ILE A 114 10.04 18.80 1.42
N TYR A 115 10.30 17.96 2.42
CA TYR A 115 9.48 17.83 3.62
C TYR A 115 10.38 17.86 4.85
N ARG A 116 9.83 18.19 6.03
CA ARG A 116 10.52 18.00 7.31
C ARG A 116 10.80 16.50 7.48
N ASP A 117 12.00 16.16 7.92
CA ASP A 117 12.35 14.81 8.33
C ASP A 117 12.11 14.69 9.84
N PRO A 118 10.97 14.12 10.30
CA PRO A 118 10.63 14.10 11.71
C PRO A 118 11.61 13.26 12.53
N VAL A 119 12.27 12.28 11.92
CA VAL A 119 13.21 11.38 12.61
C VAL A 119 14.55 12.07 12.87
N ARG A 120 14.96 12.99 11.99
CA ARG A 120 16.25 13.68 12.08
C ARG A 120 16.15 15.10 12.61
N SER A 121 14.94 15.61 12.78
CA SER A 121 14.71 16.94 13.31
C SER A 121 14.50 16.89 14.82
N SER A 122 15.09 17.83 15.55
CA SER A 122 14.72 18.17 16.93
C SER A 122 13.93 19.48 16.95
N ASP A 123 13.56 19.96 18.14
CA ASP A 123 12.98 21.30 18.30
C ASP A 123 13.96 22.41 17.90
N SER A 124 15.26 22.19 18.12
CA SER A 124 16.33 23.14 17.78
C SER A 124 16.92 22.95 16.38
N HIS A 125 16.71 21.79 15.73
CA HIS A 125 17.34 21.46 14.46
C HIS A 125 16.34 20.92 13.44
N PHE A 126 16.14 21.65 12.34
CA PHE A 126 15.18 21.28 11.30
C PHE A 126 15.88 20.63 10.11
N VAL A 127 15.73 19.31 9.97
CA VAL A 127 16.27 18.57 8.83
C VAL A 127 15.18 18.43 7.76
N LYS A 128 15.53 18.74 6.51
CA LYS A 128 14.68 18.55 5.34
C LYS A 128 15.10 17.29 4.60
N THR A 129 14.14 16.52 4.13
CA THR A 129 14.38 15.39 3.22
C THR A 129 13.57 15.57 1.93
N SER A 130 14.15 15.15 0.81
CA SER A 130 13.44 15.10 -0.47
C SER A 130 12.86 13.70 -0.70
N GLY A 131 11.64 13.64 -1.25
CA GLY A 131 10.99 12.37 -1.55
C GLY A 131 9.53 12.51 -1.95
N LEU A 132 8.81 11.39 -1.87
CA LEU A 132 7.36 11.31 -2.00
C LEU A 132 6.74 11.17 -0.61
N ARG A 133 5.81 12.05 -0.24
CA ARG A 133 5.06 11.92 1.01
C ARG A 133 3.82 11.06 0.78
N TRP A 134 3.78 9.92 1.45
CA TRP A 134 2.66 8.99 1.45
C TRP A 134 1.93 9.09 2.78
N LEU A 135 0.61 9.12 2.75
CA LEU A 135 -0.24 8.98 3.93
C LEU A 135 -0.81 7.57 3.95
N SER A 136 -0.66 6.86 5.07
CA SER A 136 -1.19 5.52 5.28
C SER A 136 -2.33 5.55 6.28
N LEU A 137 -3.45 4.91 5.92
CA LEU A 137 -4.54 4.58 6.82
C LEU A 137 -4.41 3.11 7.22
N MET A 138 -4.41 2.88 8.53
CA MET A 138 -4.09 1.61 9.17
C MET A 138 -5.21 1.19 10.11
N LEU A 139 -5.51 -0.10 10.16
CA LEU A 139 -6.33 -0.67 11.24
C LEU A 139 -5.44 -0.82 12.48
N LEU A 140 -5.87 -0.28 13.61
CA LEU A 140 -5.25 -0.54 14.91
C LEU A 140 -6.02 -1.68 15.57
N ALA A 141 -5.41 -2.85 15.69
CA ALA A 141 -6.07 -4.01 16.29
C ALA A 141 -5.11 -4.83 17.15
N PRO A 142 -5.61 -5.48 18.23
CA PRO A 142 -4.82 -6.41 19.01
C PRO A 142 -4.48 -7.63 18.15
N VAL A 143 -3.19 -7.92 18.04
CA VAL A 143 -2.71 -9.12 17.34
C VAL A 143 -2.50 -10.22 18.37
N PRO A 144 -3.27 -11.33 18.33
CA PRO A 144 -3.34 -12.29 19.44
C PRO A 144 -1.98 -12.86 19.86
N TRP A 145 -1.10 -13.16 18.90
CA TRP A 145 0.22 -13.73 19.17
C TRP A 145 1.28 -12.69 19.52
N ALA A 146 1.01 -11.40 19.32
CA ALA A 146 1.96 -10.34 19.63
C ALA A 146 1.66 -9.65 20.97
N HIS A 147 0.52 -9.96 21.61
CA HIS A 147 0.04 -9.36 22.85
C HIS A 147 0.09 -7.82 22.85
N ARG A 148 -0.02 -7.20 21.68
CA ARG A 148 0.09 -5.76 21.46
C ARG A 148 -0.84 -5.33 20.32
N VAL A 149 -1.23 -4.06 20.34
CA VAL A 149 -1.91 -3.43 19.21
C VAL A 149 -0.89 -3.17 18.12
N TRP A 150 -1.19 -3.64 16.90
CA TRP A 150 -0.38 -3.36 15.72
C TRP A 150 -1.14 -2.43 14.78
N ALA A 151 -0.38 -1.60 14.05
CA ALA A 151 -0.90 -0.82 12.95
C ALA A 151 -0.79 -1.61 11.65
N LEU A 152 -1.93 -1.94 11.05
CA LEU A 152 -2.06 -2.79 9.87
C LEU A 152 -2.46 -1.92 8.66
N PRO A 153 -1.50 -1.45 7.85
CA PRO A 153 -1.77 -0.56 6.72
C PRO A 153 -2.56 -1.26 5.62
N PHE A 154 -3.61 -0.61 5.15
CA PHE A 154 -4.45 -1.15 4.06
C PHE A 154 -4.72 -0.16 2.94
N LEU A 155 -4.68 1.15 3.21
CA LEU A 155 -4.93 2.18 2.21
C LEU A 155 -3.84 3.25 2.29
N THR A 156 -3.21 3.55 1.15
CA THR A 156 -2.18 4.59 1.05
C THR A 156 -2.52 5.58 -0.05
N ALA A 157 -2.25 6.87 0.19
CA ALA A 157 -2.39 7.90 -0.81
C ALA A 157 -1.15 8.78 -0.87
N LEU A 158 -0.76 9.16 -2.09
CA LEU A 158 0.30 10.13 -2.31
C LEU A 158 -0.22 11.53 -1.97
N VAL A 159 0.56 12.29 -1.20
CA VAL A 159 0.25 13.67 -0.79
C VAL A 159 1.34 14.62 -1.28
N PRO A 160 1.25 15.08 -2.55
CA PRO A 160 2.24 15.98 -3.13
C PRO A 160 2.40 17.27 -2.33
N SER A 161 3.58 17.89 -2.43
CA SER A 161 3.80 19.23 -1.89
C SER A 161 2.96 20.26 -2.64
N GLU A 162 2.75 21.43 -2.03
CA GLU A 162 2.04 22.52 -2.68
C GLU A 162 2.71 22.93 -4.00
N ARG A 163 4.04 23.08 -3.98
CA ARG A 163 4.84 23.34 -5.18
C ARG A 163 4.60 22.31 -6.28
N ALA A 164 4.67 21.02 -5.95
CA ALA A 164 4.45 19.95 -6.94
C ALA A 164 3.02 19.93 -7.48
N CYS A 165 2.02 20.34 -6.69
CA CYS A 165 0.66 20.54 -7.16
C CYS A 165 0.56 21.72 -8.13
N ARG A 166 1.17 22.88 -7.81
CA ARG A 166 1.18 24.07 -8.68
C ARG A 166 1.86 23.80 -10.02
N GLU A 167 3.03 23.16 -10.02
CA GLU A 167 3.76 22.77 -11.23
C GLU A 167 2.95 21.83 -12.14
N ARG A 168 2.00 21.08 -11.57
CA ARG A 168 1.10 20.17 -12.30
C ARG A 168 -0.26 20.78 -12.63
N GLY A 169 -0.48 22.07 -12.34
CA GLY A 169 -1.78 22.73 -12.51
C GLY A 169 -2.91 22.14 -11.66
N CYS A 170 -2.58 21.47 -10.55
CA CYS A 170 -3.54 20.79 -9.68
C CYS A 170 -3.79 21.57 -8.39
N ARG A 171 -5.02 21.54 -7.87
CA ARG A 171 -5.32 22.10 -6.54
C ARG A 171 -4.56 21.35 -5.44
N HIS A 172 -3.81 22.09 -4.62
CA HIS A 172 -3.15 21.52 -3.45
C HIS A 172 -4.18 21.11 -2.38
N LYS A 173 -3.95 19.96 -1.74
CA LYS A 173 -4.68 19.50 -0.57
C LYS A 173 -3.71 19.30 0.59
N PRO A 174 -3.97 19.91 1.76
CA PRO A 174 -3.14 19.68 2.95
C PRO A 174 -3.27 18.23 3.43
N LEU A 175 -2.28 17.78 4.21
CA LEU A 175 -2.19 16.39 4.69
C LEU A 175 -3.48 15.95 5.41
N LEU A 176 -4.00 16.78 6.32
CA LEU A 176 -5.23 16.50 7.08
C LEU A 176 -6.47 16.42 6.18
N ALA A 177 -6.53 17.22 5.10
CA ALA A 177 -7.65 17.13 4.16
C ALA A 177 -7.61 15.79 3.40
N VAL A 178 -6.43 15.32 3.00
CA VAL A 178 -6.30 13.97 2.42
C VAL A 178 -6.64 12.90 3.46
N GLY A 179 -6.16 13.03 4.70
CA GLY A 179 -6.52 12.14 5.81
C GLY A 179 -8.02 12.00 6.01
N ARG A 180 -8.74 13.13 6.05
CA ARG A 180 -10.21 13.15 6.09
C ARG A 180 -10.83 12.40 4.92
N GLN A 181 -10.29 12.54 3.70
CA GLN A 181 -10.78 11.79 2.54
C GLN A 181 -10.57 10.27 2.67
N LEU A 182 -9.43 9.84 3.23
CA LEU A 182 -9.16 8.42 3.49
C LEU A 182 -10.12 7.86 4.54
N VAL A 183 -10.33 8.58 5.65
CA VAL A 183 -11.27 8.17 6.71
C VAL A 183 -12.70 8.09 6.18
N LEU A 184 -13.16 9.09 5.42
CA LEU A 184 -14.48 9.06 4.77
C LEU A 184 -14.60 7.88 3.79
N GLN A 185 -13.53 7.54 3.09
CA GLN A 185 -13.52 6.38 2.20
C GLN A 185 -13.65 5.06 2.99
N ALA A 186 -12.97 4.92 4.13
CA ALA A 186 -13.10 3.77 5.02
C ALA A 186 -14.52 3.69 5.63
N ARG A 187 -15.08 4.83 6.06
CA ARG A 187 -16.47 4.94 6.55
C ARG A 187 -17.48 4.42 5.53
N ARG A 188 -17.30 4.74 4.25
CA ARG A 188 -18.15 4.23 3.15
C ARG A 188 -18.00 2.73 2.91
N TRP A 189 -16.85 2.14 3.26
CA TRP A 189 -16.63 0.69 3.11
C TRP A 189 -17.17 -0.13 4.27
N LEU A 190 -17.40 0.50 5.42
CA LEU A 190 -17.84 -0.15 6.65
C LEU A 190 -19.17 0.46 7.14
N PRO A 191 -20.25 0.37 6.35
CA PRO A 191 -21.55 0.85 6.79
C PRO A 191 -21.96 0.11 8.07
N GLY A 192 -22.41 0.83 9.08
CA GLY A 192 -22.90 0.27 10.34
C GLY A 192 -21.83 -0.16 11.37
N ARG A 193 -20.53 -0.05 11.06
CA ARG A 193 -19.47 -0.20 12.07
C ARG A 193 -19.23 1.11 12.80
N ASP A 194 -18.93 1.09 14.08
CA ASP A 194 -18.41 2.28 14.75
C ASP A 194 -16.93 2.50 14.38
N LEU A 195 -16.51 3.74 14.16
CA LEU A 195 -15.21 4.14 13.58
C LEU A 195 -14.60 5.31 14.34
#